data_AF-A0A7S4KPL4-F1
#
_entry.id   AF-A0A7S4KPL4-F1
#
_cell.length_a   1.000
_cell.length_b   1.000
_cell.length_c   1.000
_cell.angle_alpha   90.00
_cell.angle_beta   90.00
_cell.angle_gamma   90.00
#
_symmetry.space_group_name_H-M   'P 1'
#
loop_
_entity.id
_entity.type
_entity.pdbx_description
1 polymer ?
#
loop_
_entity_poly.entity_id
_entity_poly.type
_entity_poly.pdbx_seq_one_letter_code
_entity_poly.pdbx_strand_id
1 'polypeptide(L)'
;FLSLCLSLSLLSFIGEFVGEESVETLFLSSFLLPLLPFFSFFLFPLSFLLSSLSLCELSQKFKMEFWNKKVVEPLKSVFSQNLTPHAVALSVVCGAVGGIFPLPVASTFVCFGFIVALSLNAPICQIMNFLVTPVQFGLIIPFMRFGEKLLQMEPLPLTAEALQEELGKSVVGTIEKFAVGFGVAMFGWAVIAAVAIPLLYIIIYAGIKRTESAKKKAAGAKNPYLDKPKDA
;
A
#
# COMPACT_ATOMS: atom_id res chain seq x y z
N PHE A 1 8.14 17.61 -19.92
CA PHE A 1 7.99 17.04 -21.27
C PHE A 1 7.63 15.55 -21.23
N LEU A 2 8.47 14.67 -20.67
CA LEU A 2 8.16 13.22 -20.59
C LEU A 2 6.86 12.89 -19.83
N SER A 3 6.57 13.61 -18.74
CA SER A 3 5.31 13.47 -17.98
C SER A 3 4.09 13.94 -18.76
N LEU A 4 4.25 14.97 -19.60
CA LEU A 4 3.18 15.50 -20.45
C LEU A 4 2.92 14.54 -21.62
N CYS A 5 3.98 13.96 -22.18
CA CYS A 5 3.90 12.90 -23.19
C CYS A 5 3.27 11.62 -22.63
N LEU A 6 3.62 11.18 -21.41
CA LEU A 6 2.99 10.00 -20.80
C LEU A 6 1.51 10.24 -20.48
N SER A 7 1.15 11.42 -20.00
CA SER A 7 -0.27 11.77 -19.78
C SER A 7 -1.05 11.87 -21.08
N LEU A 8 -0.44 12.41 -22.15
CA LEU A 8 -1.04 12.48 -23.48
C LEU A 8 -1.15 11.10 -24.13
N SER A 9 -0.15 10.22 -23.94
CA SER A 9 -0.16 8.83 -24.39
C SER A 9 -1.15 7.96 -23.62
N LEU A 10 -1.33 8.17 -22.31
CA LEU A 10 -2.39 7.52 -21.54
C LEU A 10 -3.77 8.02 -21.99
N LEU A 11 -3.93 9.32 -22.24
CA LEU A 11 -5.19 9.90 -22.74
C LEU A 11 -5.53 9.41 -24.15
N SER A 12 -4.54 9.21 -25.02
CA SER A 12 -4.76 8.65 -26.36
C SER A 12 -4.99 7.14 -26.33
N PHE A 13 -4.32 6.38 -25.46
CA PHE A 13 -4.59 4.96 -25.25
C PHE A 13 -5.97 4.69 -24.63
N ILE A 14 -6.42 5.57 -23.72
CA ILE A 14 -7.79 5.53 -23.16
C ILE A 14 -8.81 5.99 -24.21
N GLY A 15 -8.45 6.95 -25.07
CA GLY A 15 -9.28 7.41 -26.19
C GLY A 15 -9.49 6.36 -27.30
N GLU A 16 -8.51 5.48 -27.55
CA GLU A 16 -8.66 4.34 -28.47
C GLU A 16 -9.48 3.18 -27.90
N PHE A 17 -9.66 3.11 -26.56
CA PHE A 17 -10.40 2.04 -25.90
C PHE A 17 -11.89 2.34 -25.70
N VAL A 18 -12.32 3.60 -25.90
CA VAL A 18 -13.68 4.07 -25.61
C VAL A 18 -14.35 4.55 -26.89
N GLY A 19 -15.09 3.63 -27.52
CA GLY A 19 -16.11 3.97 -28.50
C GLY A 19 -17.25 4.76 -27.82
N GLU A 20 -17.83 5.69 -28.58
CA GLU A 20 -18.88 6.63 -28.18
C GLU A 20 -19.98 5.99 -27.31
N GLU A 21 -20.17 6.49 -26.07
CA GLU A 21 -21.41 7.16 -25.61
C GLU A 21 -21.36 7.58 -24.11
N SER A 22 -21.27 8.90 -23.91
CA SER A 22 -22.06 9.76 -23.01
C SER A 22 -22.19 9.58 -21.48
N VAL A 23 -21.48 8.70 -20.78
CA VAL A 23 -21.49 8.71 -19.28
C VAL A 23 -20.10 8.63 -18.64
N GLU A 24 -19.18 7.90 -19.26
CA GLU A 24 -17.81 7.74 -18.74
C GLU A 24 -17.04 9.06 -18.71
N THR A 25 -17.31 10.00 -19.63
CA THR A 25 -16.66 11.32 -19.69
C THR A 25 -17.00 12.23 -18.50
N LEU A 26 -18.19 12.09 -17.91
CA LEU A 26 -18.61 12.84 -16.72
C LEU A 26 -18.03 12.23 -15.43
N PHE A 27 -17.88 10.90 -15.39
CA PHE A 27 -17.23 10.17 -14.31
C PHE A 27 -15.70 10.38 -14.34
N LEU A 28 -15.10 10.39 -15.53
CA LEU A 28 -13.68 10.66 -15.76
C LEU A 28 -13.31 12.09 -15.35
N SER A 29 -14.16 13.08 -15.64
CA SER A 29 -13.91 14.50 -15.32
C SER A 29 -14.22 14.89 -13.88
N SER A 30 -15.15 14.21 -13.21
CA SER A 30 -15.56 14.55 -11.83
C SER A 30 -14.85 13.73 -10.76
N PHE A 31 -14.40 12.50 -11.08
CA PHE A 31 -13.72 11.60 -10.13
C PHE A 31 -12.25 11.36 -10.48
N LEU A 32 -11.91 11.16 -11.76
CA LEU A 32 -10.52 10.89 -12.18
C LEU A 32 -9.66 12.16 -12.32
N LEU A 33 -10.26 13.29 -12.72
CA LEU A 33 -9.58 14.60 -12.78
C LEU A 33 -9.11 15.14 -11.42
N PRO A 34 -9.86 15.02 -10.30
CA PRO A 34 -9.35 15.33 -8.97
C PRO A 34 -8.44 14.24 -8.40
N LEU A 35 -8.41 13.02 -8.96
CA LEU A 35 -7.41 11.98 -8.65
C LEU A 35 -6.10 12.14 -9.45
N LEU A 36 -6.13 12.88 -10.55
CA LEU A 36 -4.96 13.25 -11.37
C LEU A 36 -3.87 14.00 -10.58
N PRO A 37 -4.18 14.95 -9.66
CA PRO A 37 -3.19 15.49 -8.73
C PRO A 37 -2.72 14.49 -7.67
N PHE A 38 -3.50 13.45 -7.32
CA PHE A 38 -3.04 12.37 -6.42
C PHE A 38 -2.08 11.40 -7.11
N PHE A 39 -2.36 11.02 -8.36
CA PHE A 39 -1.39 10.32 -9.21
C PHE A 39 -0.16 11.18 -9.47
N SER A 40 -0.33 12.49 -9.68
CA SER A 40 0.79 13.42 -9.76
C SER A 40 1.55 13.47 -8.43
N PHE A 41 0.91 13.47 -7.27
CA PHE A 41 1.58 13.46 -5.96
C PHE A 41 2.37 12.16 -5.71
N PHE A 42 1.89 11.01 -6.20
CA PHE A 42 2.59 9.71 -6.13
C PHE A 42 3.65 9.50 -7.21
N LEU A 43 3.48 10.08 -8.41
CA LEU A 43 4.43 10.04 -9.52
C LEU A 43 5.40 11.24 -9.52
N PHE A 44 5.16 12.26 -8.71
CA PHE A 44 6.04 13.41 -8.51
C PHE A 44 7.40 12.98 -7.94
N PRO A 45 7.48 12.09 -6.92
CA PRO A 45 8.74 11.52 -6.49
C PRO A 45 9.47 10.78 -7.63
N LEU A 46 8.74 10.08 -8.50
CA LEU A 46 9.29 9.29 -9.61
C LEU A 46 9.77 10.17 -10.77
N SER A 47 9.00 11.19 -11.16
CA SER A 47 9.37 12.17 -12.20
C SER A 47 10.46 13.14 -11.75
N PHE A 48 10.50 13.48 -10.47
CA PHE A 48 11.60 14.18 -9.83
C PHE A 48 12.86 13.29 -9.79
N LEU A 49 12.73 11.98 -9.49
CA LEU A 49 13.84 11.01 -9.61
C LEU A 49 14.37 10.91 -11.06
N LEU A 50 13.47 10.79 -12.04
CA LEU A 50 13.82 10.68 -13.46
C LEU A 50 14.47 11.97 -14.02
N SER A 51 14.00 13.14 -13.58
CA SER A 51 14.63 14.43 -13.91
C SER A 51 15.99 14.60 -13.24
N SER A 52 16.14 14.04 -12.02
CA SER A 52 17.41 14.03 -11.29
C SER A 52 18.45 13.08 -11.87
N LEU A 53 18.04 12.04 -12.61
CA LEU A 53 18.91 11.11 -13.33
C LEU A 53 19.60 11.77 -14.54
N SER A 54 18.93 12.70 -15.23
CA SER A 54 19.51 13.47 -16.35
C SER A 54 20.56 14.50 -15.89
N LEU A 55 20.38 15.09 -14.70
CA LEU A 55 21.35 16.00 -14.08
C LEU A 55 22.46 15.25 -13.30
N CYS A 56 22.38 13.92 -13.21
CA CYS A 56 23.21 13.09 -12.34
C CYS A 56 24.62 12.87 -12.88
N GLU A 57 24.82 12.89 -14.20
CA GLU A 57 26.11 12.53 -14.80
C GLU A 57 27.24 13.51 -14.46
N LEU A 58 26.93 14.78 -14.16
CA LEU A 58 27.96 15.80 -13.83
C LEU A 58 28.27 15.94 -12.33
N SER A 59 27.45 15.38 -11.44
CA SER A 59 27.54 15.61 -9.98
C SER A 59 28.06 14.40 -9.18
N GLN A 60 28.29 13.26 -9.81
CA GLN A 60 28.50 11.95 -9.17
C GLN A 60 29.66 11.91 -8.15
N LYS A 61 30.73 12.71 -8.34
CA LYS A 61 31.92 12.60 -7.47
C LYS A 61 31.80 13.30 -6.10
N PHE A 62 31.01 14.36 -5.99
CA PHE A 62 30.88 15.15 -4.75
C PHE A 62 29.63 14.78 -3.92
N LYS A 63 28.65 14.10 -4.54
CA LYS A 63 27.33 13.80 -3.96
C LYS A 63 27.33 12.56 -3.07
N MET A 64 28.22 11.58 -3.30
CA MET A 64 28.15 10.27 -2.62
C MET A 64 28.45 10.32 -1.11
N GLU A 65 29.39 11.14 -0.64
CA GLU A 65 29.63 11.29 0.80
C GLU A 65 28.50 12.06 1.51
N PHE A 66 27.96 13.10 0.86
CA PHE A 66 26.83 13.86 1.40
C PHE A 66 25.53 13.04 1.41
N TRP A 67 25.25 12.29 0.34
CA TRP A 67 24.09 11.40 0.26
C TRP A 67 24.22 10.27 1.30
N ASN A 68 25.41 9.65 1.41
CA ASN A 68 25.66 8.61 2.42
C ASN A 68 25.43 9.12 3.86
N LYS A 69 25.98 10.30 4.22
CA LYS A 69 25.87 10.82 5.58
C LYS A 69 24.51 11.47 5.90
N LYS A 70 23.90 12.20 4.97
CA LYS A 70 22.63 12.91 5.23
C LYS A 70 21.37 12.13 4.91
N VAL A 71 21.44 11.07 4.11
CA VAL A 71 20.24 10.36 3.68
C VAL A 71 20.37 8.84 3.84
N VAL A 72 21.46 8.19 3.41
CA VAL A 72 21.61 6.72 3.62
C VAL A 72 21.74 6.37 5.11
N GLU A 73 22.61 7.04 5.87
CA GLU A 73 22.82 6.76 7.29
C GLU A 73 21.55 6.98 8.13
N PRO A 74 20.83 8.10 7.98
CA PRO A 74 19.54 8.30 8.64
C PRO A 74 18.50 7.26 8.22
N LEU A 75 18.39 6.94 6.93
CA LEU A 75 17.46 5.90 6.47
C LEU A 75 17.82 4.54 7.06
N LYS A 76 19.09 4.12 7.03
CA LYS A 76 19.55 2.88 7.67
C LYS A 76 19.21 2.88 9.15
N SER A 77 19.39 4.00 9.85
CA SER A 77 19.06 4.11 11.27
C SER A 77 17.56 3.96 11.54
N VAL A 78 16.68 4.51 10.69
CA VAL A 78 15.22 4.39 10.83
C VAL A 78 14.75 2.98 10.49
N PHE A 79 15.31 2.36 9.45
CA PHE A 79 15.01 0.97 9.09
C PHE A 79 15.54 -0.04 10.13
N SER A 80 16.59 0.32 10.88
CA SER A 80 17.23 -0.55 11.86
C SER A 80 16.64 -0.46 13.27
N GLN A 81 15.70 0.47 13.50
CA GLN A 81 14.96 0.57 14.76
C GLN A 81 13.92 -0.55 14.88
N ASN A 82 13.71 -1.07 16.09
CA ASN A 82 12.68 -2.07 16.39
C ASN A 82 12.72 -3.32 15.48
N LEU A 83 13.92 -3.84 15.19
CA LEU A 83 14.11 -5.07 14.40
C LEU A 83 13.92 -6.37 15.21
N THR A 84 13.27 -6.32 16.38
CA THR A 84 12.96 -7.55 17.11
C THR A 84 12.00 -8.41 16.27
N PRO A 85 12.11 -9.75 16.30
CA PRO A 85 11.20 -10.63 15.54
C PRO A 85 9.72 -10.34 15.77
N HIS A 86 9.38 -9.93 17.00
CA HIS A 86 8.05 -9.51 17.40
C HIS A 86 7.61 -8.22 16.70
N ALA A 87 8.41 -7.16 16.80
CA ALA A 87 8.07 -5.86 16.22
C ALA A 87 8.05 -5.92 14.69
N VAL A 88 8.94 -6.67 14.05
CA VAL A 88 8.92 -6.90 12.59
C VAL A 88 7.66 -7.64 12.18
N ALA A 89 7.29 -8.73 12.87
CA ALA A 89 6.08 -9.48 12.56
C ALA A 89 4.83 -8.59 12.66
N LEU A 90 4.67 -7.85 13.77
CA LEU A 90 3.55 -6.93 13.94
C LEU A 90 3.54 -5.82 12.89
N SER A 91 4.69 -5.23 12.56
CA SER A 91 4.78 -4.18 11.54
C SER A 91 4.33 -4.69 10.17
N VAL A 92 4.74 -5.91 9.80
CA VAL A 92 4.33 -6.53 8.54
C VAL A 92 2.82 -6.79 8.51
N VAL A 93 2.29 -7.40 9.58
CA VAL A 93 0.87 -7.75 9.67
C VAL A 93 -0.01 -6.51 9.69
N CYS A 94 0.28 -5.54 10.54
CA CYS A 94 -0.49 -4.31 10.65
C CYS A 94 -0.42 -3.49 9.36
N GLY A 95 0.73 -3.47 8.68
CA GLY A 95 0.86 -2.83 7.37
C GLY A 95 0.06 -3.54 6.27
N ALA A 96 0.07 -4.87 6.24
CA ALA A 96 -0.70 -5.64 5.26
C ALA A 96 -2.22 -5.55 5.51
N VAL A 97 -2.66 -5.71 6.76
CA VAL A 97 -4.09 -5.65 7.11
C VAL A 97 -4.60 -4.20 7.06
N GLY A 98 -3.81 -3.24 7.52
CA GLY A 98 -4.12 -1.82 7.42
C GLY A 98 -4.14 -1.33 5.97
N GLY A 99 -3.26 -1.85 5.11
CA GLY A 99 -3.19 -1.45 3.71
C GLY A 99 -4.37 -1.90 2.85
N ILE A 100 -5.04 -2.99 3.22
CA ILE A 100 -6.28 -3.43 2.56
C ILE A 100 -7.53 -2.74 3.10
N PHE A 101 -7.39 -1.76 4.02
CA PHE A 101 -8.52 -0.94 4.49
C PHE A 101 -9.26 -0.32 3.29
N PRO A 102 -10.59 -0.31 3.20
CA PRO A 102 -11.31 -0.02 1.95
C PRO A 102 -11.35 1.47 1.52
N LEU A 103 -10.28 2.23 1.79
CA LEU A 103 -10.06 3.63 1.40
C LEU A 103 -8.54 3.91 1.17
N PRO A 104 -8.10 4.16 -0.09
CA PRO A 104 -6.67 4.28 -0.49
C PRO A 104 -5.83 5.31 0.25
N VAL A 105 -6.43 6.40 0.72
CA VAL A 105 -5.74 7.44 1.49
C VAL A 105 -5.84 7.17 2.99
N ALA A 106 -7.01 6.70 3.45
CA ALA A 106 -7.25 6.46 4.86
C ALA A 106 -6.49 5.24 5.40
N SER A 107 -6.16 4.26 4.56
CA SER A 107 -5.30 3.11 4.93
C SER A 107 -3.95 3.57 5.50
N THR A 108 -3.38 4.65 4.98
CA THR A 108 -2.12 5.23 5.47
C THR A 108 -2.27 5.77 6.90
N PHE A 109 -3.40 6.44 7.20
CA PHE A 109 -3.70 6.94 8.54
C PHE A 109 -4.01 5.80 9.52
N VAL A 110 -4.69 4.74 9.06
CA VAL A 110 -4.92 3.52 9.85
C VAL A 110 -3.58 2.86 10.20
N CYS A 111 -2.68 2.71 9.22
CA CYS A 111 -1.34 2.19 9.46
C CYS A 111 -0.54 3.08 10.42
N PHE A 112 -0.64 4.40 10.29
CA PHE A 112 -0.03 5.34 11.24
C PHE A 112 -0.58 5.16 12.66
N GLY A 113 -1.90 4.97 12.81
CA GLY A 113 -2.53 4.63 14.06
C GLY A 113 -1.93 3.37 14.70
N PHE A 114 -1.73 2.30 13.91
CA PHE A 114 -1.06 1.09 14.39
C PHE A 114 0.40 1.33 14.78
N ILE A 115 1.14 2.11 13.98
CA ILE A 115 2.53 2.44 14.25
C ILE A 115 2.67 3.12 15.61
N VAL A 116 1.83 4.12 15.88
CA VAL A 116 1.86 4.86 17.15
C VAL A 116 1.37 3.99 18.30
N ALA A 117 0.24 3.31 18.14
CA ALA A 117 -0.38 2.53 19.22
C ALA A 117 0.46 1.33 19.65
N LEU A 118 1.16 0.67 18.71
CA LEU A 118 1.92 -0.56 18.96
C LEU A 118 3.45 -0.34 18.87
N SER A 119 3.91 0.91 18.71
CA SER A 119 5.32 1.26 18.57
C SER A 119 6.05 0.46 17.48
N LEU A 120 5.42 0.35 16.31
CA LEU A 120 5.90 -0.48 15.19
C LEU A 120 7.05 0.17 14.42
N ASN A 121 7.75 -0.63 13.62
CA ASN A 121 8.68 -0.12 12.62
C ASN A 121 7.87 0.53 11.48
N ALA A 122 7.80 1.86 11.49
CA ALA A 122 7.03 2.65 10.54
C ALA A 122 7.38 2.37 9.07
N PRO A 123 8.67 2.29 8.66
CA PRO A 123 9.03 1.92 7.30
C PRO A 123 8.47 0.57 6.85
N ILE A 124 8.64 -0.48 7.65
CA ILE A 124 8.16 -1.84 7.30
C ILE A 124 6.63 -1.82 7.16
N CYS A 125 5.94 -1.18 8.09
CA CYS A 125 4.48 -1.08 8.07
C CYS A 125 3.97 -0.35 6.80
N GLN A 126 4.58 0.78 6.44
CA GLN A 126 4.17 1.54 5.25
C GLN A 126 4.55 0.87 3.94
N ILE A 127 5.70 0.18 3.87
CA ILE A 127 6.04 -0.63 2.69
C ILE A 127 4.97 -1.70 2.47
N MET A 128 4.56 -2.40 3.52
CA MET A 128 3.51 -3.41 3.41
C MET A 128 2.18 -2.80 2.99
N ASN A 129 1.82 -1.61 3.50
CA ASN A 129 0.63 -0.86 3.06
C ASN A 129 0.65 -0.64 1.53
N PHE A 130 1.73 -0.08 1.00
CA PHE A 130 1.86 0.18 -0.45
C PHE A 130 1.89 -1.09 -1.29
N LEU A 131 2.49 -2.17 -0.80
CA LEU A 131 2.53 -3.44 -1.52
C LEU A 131 1.14 -4.06 -1.69
N VAL A 132 0.25 -3.87 -0.73
CA VAL A 132 -1.12 -4.43 -0.77
C VAL A 132 -2.16 -3.47 -1.35
N THR A 133 -1.81 -2.20 -1.60
CA THR A 133 -2.70 -1.21 -2.24
C THR A 133 -3.32 -1.69 -3.56
N PRO A 134 -2.63 -2.42 -4.46
CA PRO A 134 -3.30 -2.97 -5.65
C PRO A 134 -4.41 -3.97 -5.30
N VAL A 135 -4.19 -4.78 -4.26
CA VAL A 135 -5.15 -5.77 -3.77
C VAL A 135 -6.33 -5.08 -3.06
N GLN A 136 -6.07 -3.98 -2.36
CA GLN A 136 -7.07 -3.14 -1.70
C GLN A 136 -8.22 -2.80 -2.64
N PHE A 137 -7.94 -2.31 -3.86
CA PHE A 137 -8.97 -1.94 -4.83
C PHE A 137 -9.88 -3.12 -5.21
N GLY A 138 -9.31 -4.32 -5.37
CA GLY A 138 -10.08 -5.53 -5.64
C GLY A 138 -10.95 -5.99 -4.46
N LEU A 139 -10.57 -5.63 -3.23
CA LEU A 139 -11.25 -6.05 -2.01
C LEU A 139 -12.33 -5.10 -1.49
N ILE A 140 -12.45 -3.88 -2.06
CA ILE A 140 -13.49 -2.91 -1.63
C ILE A 140 -14.89 -3.51 -1.74
N ILE A 141 -15.24 -4.08 -2.90
CA ILE A 141 -16.57 -4.68 -3.14
C ILE A 141 -16.78 -5.90 -2.21
N PRO A 142 -15.84 -6.87 -2.11
CA PRO A 142 -15.93 -7.95 -1.14
C PRO A 142 -16.16 -7.49 0.31
N PHE A 143 -15.43 -6.48 0.80
CA PHE A 143 -15.62 -5.95 2.15
C PHE A 143 -17.01 -5.33 2.32
N MET A 144 -17.50 -4.60 1.32
CA MET A 144 -18.85 -4.03 1.34
C MET A 144 -19.90 -5.12 1.42
N ARG A 145 -19.85 -6.14 0.54
CA ARG A 145 -20.80 -7.28 0.56
C ARG A 145 -20.75 -8.06 1.88
N PHE A 146 -19.55 -8.23 2.44
CA PHE A 146 -19.38 -8.90 3.73
C PHE A 146 -20.01 -8.08 4.87
N GLY A 147 -19.77 -6.77 4.90
CA GLY A 147 -20.38 -5.87 5.88
C GLY A 147 -21.91 -5.82 5.77
N GLU A 148 -22.45 -5.73 4.54
CA GLU A 148 -23.89 -5.76 4.27
C GLU A 148 -24.52 -7.04 4.83
N LYS A 149 -23.89 -8.19 4.58
CA LYS A 149 -24.34 -9.48 5.11
C LYS A 149 -24.32 -9.53 6.65
N LEU A 150 -23.29 -8.99 7.28
CA LEU A 150 -23.19 -8.96 8.75
C LEU A 150 -24.23 -8.05 9.39
N LEU A 151 -24.51 -6.90 8.76
CA LEU A 151 -25.46 -5.91 9.25
C LEU A 151 -26.90 -6.16 8.74
N GLN A 152 -27.11 -7.22 7.96
CA GLN A 152 -28.40 -7.59 7.34
C GLN A 152 -29.00 -6.46 6.51
N MET A 153 -28.15 -5.73 5.78
CA MET A 153 -28.57 -4.64 4.91
C MET A 153 -28.73 -5.09 3.47
N GLU A 154 -29.61 -4.41 2.74
CA GLU A 154 -29.76 -4.65 1.31
C GLU A 154 -28.48 -4.26 0.55
N PRO A 155 -28.05 -5.09 -0.40
CA PRO A 155 -26.87 -4.81 -1.20
C PRO A 155 -27.00 -3.49 -1.96
N LEU A 156 -26.03 -2.58 -1.80
CA LEU A 156 -26.03 -1.34 -2.56
C LEU A 156 -25.95 -1.69 -4.06
N PRO A 157 -26.85 -1.14 -4.91
CA PRO A 157 -26.81 -1.36 -6.35
C PRO A 157 -25.65 -0.55 -6.93
N LEU A 158 -24.52 -1.23 -7.16
CA LEU A 158 -23.31 -0.64 -7.74
C LEU A 158 -23.31 -0.66 -9.28
N THR A 159 -24.49 -0.75 -9.92
CA THR A 159 -24.60 -0.75 -11.38
C THR A 159 -24.57 0.67 -11.95
N ALA A 160 -24.08 0.82 -13.18
CA ALA A 160 -23.95 2.13 -13.80
C ALA A 160 -25.31 2.84 -13.98
N GLU A 161 -26.35 2.06 -14.25
CA GLU A 161 -27.72 2.54 -14.46
C GLU A 161 -28.32 3.05 -13.14
N ALA A 162 -28.16 2.29 -12.05
CA ALA A 162 -28.63 2.69 -10.74
C ALA A 162 -27.90 3.96 -10.25
N LEU A 163 -26.61 4.08 -10.55
CA LEU A 163 -25.82 5.25 -10.19
C LEU A 163 -26.25 6.51 -10.93
N GLN A 164 -26.51 6.40 -12.24
CA GLN A 164 -27.00 7.53 -13.05
C GLN A 164 -28.38 8.00 -12.60
N GLU A 165 -29.27 7.05 -12.31
CA GLU A 165 -30.62 7.36 -11.84
C GLU A 165 -30.59 8.09 -10.49
N GLU A 166 -29.72 7.66 -9.57
CA GLU A 166 -29.55 8.27 -8.26
C GLU A 166 -28.90 9.66 -8.32
N LEU A 167 -27.87 9.83 -9.16
CA LEU A 167 -27.23 11.12 -9.41
C LEU A 167 -28.19 12.13 -10.06
N GLY A 168 -29.06 11.66 -10.96
CA GLY A 168 -30.10 12.47 -11.59
C GLY A 168 -31.17 12.96 -10.61
N LYS A 169 -31.40 12.24 -9.51
CA LYS A 169 -32.36 12.61 -8.46
C LYS A 169 -31.78 13.62 -7.47
N SER A 170 -30.58 13.35 -6.93
CA SER A 170 -29.93 14.26 -5.99
C SER A 170 -28.47 13.86 -5.73
N VAL A 171 -27.54 14.75 -6.04
CA VAL A 171 -26.10 14.59 -5.77
C VAL A 171 -25.80 14.35 -4.27
N VAL A 172 -26.49 15.07 -3.36
CA VAL A 172 -26.24 14.95 -1.91
C VAL A 172 -26.67 13.57 -1.39
N GLY A 173 -27.88 13.13 -1.71
CA GLY A 173 -28.36 11.79 -1.39
C GLY A 173 -27.51 10.66 -1.96
N THR A 174 -26.91 10.84 -3.15
CA THR A 174 -25.95 9.86 -3.68
C THR A 174 -24.69 9.80 -2.80
N ILE A 175 -24.10 10.95 -2.44
CA ILE A 175 -22.92 11.00 -1.57
C ILE A 175 -23.21 10.29 -0.22
N GLU A 176 -24.37 10.52 0.36
CA GLU A 176 -24.79 9.87 1.61
C GLU A 176 -24.86 8.34 1.46
N LYS A 177 -25.48 7.84 0.40
CA LYS A 177 -25.55 6.39 0.11
C LYS A 177 -24.17 5.76 -0.04
N PHE A 178 -23.26 6.42 -0.75
CA PHE A 178 -21.88 5.94 -0.89
C PHE A 178 -21.11 6.00 0.44
N ALA A 179 -21.30 7.06 1.23
CA ALA A 179 -20.68 7.16 2.56
C ALA A 179 -21.12 6.01 3.47
N VAL A 180 -22.41 5.65 3.44
CA VAL A 180 -22.92 4.45 4.13
C VAL A 180 -22.24 3.20 3.60
N GLY A 181 -22.17 3.00 2.28
CA GLY A 181 -21.50 1.85 1.67
C GLY A 181 -20.03 1.70 2.11
N PHE A 182 -19.27 2.80 2.15
CA PHE A 182 -17.90 2.78 2.66
C PHE A 182 -17.84 2.49 4.17
N GLY A 183 -18.76 3.04 4.97
CA GLY A 183 -18.86 2.70 6.40
C GLY A 183 -19.11 1.21 6.64
N VAL A 184 -19.95 0.59 5.81
CA VAL A 184 -20.23 -0.85 5.84
C VAL A 184 -19.00 -1.67 5.45
N ALA A 185 -18.30 -1.26 4.40
CA ALA A 185 -17.04 -1.90 4.02
C ALA A 185 -15.99 -1.79 5.13
N MET A 186 -15.88 -0.62 5.78
CA MET A 186 -14.97 -0.40 6.92
C MET A 186 -15.33 -1.31 8.10
N PHE A 187 -16.62 -1.48 8.40
CA PHE A 187 -17.08 -2.41 9.43
C PHE A 187 -16.72 -3.87 9.08
N GLY A 188 -16.99 -4.29 7.84
CA GLY A 188 -16.61 -5.62 7.35
C GLY A 188 -15.10 -5.87 7.44
N TRP A 189 -14.30 -4.88 7.06
CA TRP A 189 -12.84 -4.90 7.24
C TRP A 189 -12.45 -5.00 8.71
N ALA A 190 -13.06 -4.23 9.62
CA ALA A 190 -12.70 -4.23 11.04
C ALA A 190 -12.91 -5.60 11.70
N VAL A 191 -14.02 -6.28 11.36
CA VAL A 191 -14.30 -7.65 11.82
C VAL A 191 -13.24 -8.63 11.30
N ILE A 192 -12.90 -8.55 10.02
CA ILE A 192 -11.86 -9.39 9.42
C ILE A 192 -10.49 -9.07 10.05
N ALA A 193 -10.16 -7.80 10.22
CA ALA A 193 -8.88 -7.35 10.79
C ALA A 193 -8.68 -7.85 12.22
N ALA A 194 -9.73 -7.81 13.06
CA ALA A 194 -9.68 -8.31 14.43
C ALA A 194 -9.27 -9.79 14.52
N VAL A 195 -9.62 -10.60 13.52
CA VAL A 195 -9.26 -12.02 13.43
C VAL A 195 -7.95 -12.22 12.65
N ALA A 196 -7.76 -11.51 11.55
CA ALA A 196 -6.62 -11.68 10.66
C ALA A 196 -5.31 -11.24 11.31
N ILE A 197 -5.30 -10.15 12.08
CA ILE A 197 -4.08 -9.65 12.74
C ILE A 197 -3.46 -10.70 13.67
N PRO A 198 -4.17 -11.27 14.67
CA PRO A 198 -3.56 -12.26 15.55
C PRO A 198 -3.16 -13.55 14.82
N LEU A 199 -3.97 -14.02 13.86
CA LEU A 199 -3.65 -15.23 13.09
C LEU A 199 -2.39 -15.06 12.23
N LEU A 200 -2.31 -13.98 11.45
CA LEU A 200 -1.15 -13.69 10.62
C LEU A 200 0.08 -13.40 11.47
N TYR A 201 -0.08 -12.74 12.62
CA TYR A 201 1.02 -12.53 13.56
C TYR A 201 1.64 -13.84 14.03
N ILE A 202 0.84 -14.82 14.44
CA ILE A 202 1.34 -16.14 14.87
C ILE A 202 2.12 -16.82 13.74
N ILE A 203 1.59 -16.80 12.52
CA ILE A 203 2.21 -17.43 11.35
C ILE A 203 3.55 -16.77 11.01
N ILE A 204 3.57 -15.44 10.87
CA ILE A 204 4.76 -14.68 10.49
C ILE A 204 5.82 -14.75 11.58
N TYR A 205 5.44 -14.58 12.85
CA TYR A 205 6.36 -14.67 13.98
C TYR A 205 7.00 -16.06 14.09
N ALA A 206 6.20 -17.13 13.93
CA ALA A 206 6.72 -18.49 13.90
C ALA A 206 7.69 -18.71 12.72
N GLY A 207 7.38 -18.16 11.54
CA GLY A 207 8.26 -18.17 10.38
C GLY A 207 9.61 -17.53 10.66
N ILE A 208 9.62 -16.31 11.22
CA ILE A 208 10.84 -15.58 11.55
C ILE A 208 11.69 -16.39 12.55
N LYS A 209 11.11 -16.86 13.65
CA LYS A 209 11.84 -17.61 14.68
C LYS A 209 12.46 -18.91 14.15
N ARG A 210 11.79 -19.61 13.23
CA ARG A 210 12.32 -20.81 12.57
C ARG A 210 13.56 -20.48 11.74
N THR A 211 13.54 -19.38 10.99
CA THR A 211 14.70 -18.96 10.18
C THR A 211 15.90 -18.56 11.05
N GLU A 212 15.67 -17.90 12.18
CA GLU A 212 16.75 -17.55 13.11
C GLU A 212 17.39 -18.80 13.73
N SER A 213 16.57 -19.78 14.12
CA SER A 213 17.04 -21.04 14.70
C SER A 213 17.84 -21.86 13.68
N ALA A 214 17.39 -21.88 12.42
CA ALA A 214 18.10 -22.54 11.32
C ALA A 214 19.46 -21.87 11.03
N LYS A 215 19.50 -20.52 11.00
CA LYS A 215 20.76 -19.76 10.82
C LYS A 215 21.75 -20.02 11.95
N LYS A 216 21.30 -20.01 13.21
CA LYS A 216 22.17 -20.32 14.37
C LYS A 216 22.73 -21.73 14.29
N LYS A 217 21.91 -22.71 13.89
CA LYS A 217 22.36 -24.11 13.70
C LYS A 217 23.39 -24.23 12.56
N ALA A 218 23.18 -23.53 11.45
CA ALA A 218 24.12 -23.51 10.32
C ALA A 218 25.45 -22.82 10.65
N ALA A 219 25.42 -21.75 11.46
CA ALA A 219 26.62 -21.06 11.92
C ALA A 219 27.39 -21.82 13.01
N GLY A 220 26.68 -22.60 13.84
CA GLY A 220 27.28 -23.47 14.86
C GLY A 220 27.79 -24.81 14.33
N ALA A 221 27.38 -25.22 13.12
CA ALA A 221 27.94 -26.37 12.43
C ALA A 221 29.35 -25.99 11.92
N LYS A 222 30.39 -26.28 12.72
CA LYS A 222 31.80 -26.13 12.31
C LYS A 222 32.00 -26.72 10.90
N ASN A 223 32.66 -25.97 10.01
CA ASN A 223 32.98 -26.45 8.66
C ASN A 223 34.01 -27.60 8.75
N PRO A 224 33.65 -28.85 8.40
CA PRO A 224 34.54 -30.01 8.51
C PRO A 224 35.78 -29.93 7.61
N TYR A 225 35.79 -29.01 6.63
CA TYR A 225 36.88 -28.82 5.69
C TYR A 225 37.85 -27.69 6.08
N LEU A 226 37.49 -26.84 7.05
CA LEU A 226 38.36 -25.76 7.56
C LEU A 226 39.06 -26.12 8.88
N ASP A 227 38.70 -27.23 9.53
CA ASP A 227 39.29 -27.73 10.79
C ASP A 227 40.27 -28.90 10.54
N LYS A 228 40.86 -29.00 9.33
CA LYS A 228 42.00 -29.90 9.10
C LYS A 228 43.28 -29.22 9.63
N PRO A 229 44.11 -29.92 10.42
CA PRO A 229 45.41 -29.40 10.84
C PRO A 229 46.21 -28.97 9.60
N LYS A 230 46.88 -27.81 9.67
CA LYS A 230 47.74 -27.28 8.58
C LYS A 230 49.08 -28.02 8.49
N ASP A 231 49.20 -29.12 9.21
CA ASP A 231 50.38 -29.92 9.46
C ASP A 231 50.03 -31.39 9.18
N ALA A 232 49.98 -31.72 7.90
CA ALA A 232 50.07 -33.08 7.38
C ALA A 232 50.94 -33.05 6.11
#